data_AF-A0A367KU47-F1
#
_entry.id   AF-A0A367KU47-F1
#
_cell.length_a   1.000
_cell.length_b   1.000
_cell.length_c   1.000
_cell.angle_alpha   90.00
_cell.angle_beta   90.00
_cell.angle_gamma   90.00
#
_symmetry.space_group_name_H-M   'P 1'
#
loop_
_entity.id
_entity.type
_entity.pdbx_description
1 polymer ?
#
loop_
_entity_poly.entity_id
_entity_poly.type
_entity_poly.pdbx_seq_one_letter_code
_entity_poly.pdbx_strand_id
1 'polypeptide(L)'
;MLIASEAVIPAEIFQEADPTCQFITRVTEEADWKELIQESTERIPTFRATFRKGSIKHKVPSQEIAGYVGAAFGTVYSHWKVKMTGFDYEIMSVWFQSSDPQLLSRLSAEDSNNVILLVGLNIPIQDQKHRNRVFFGPTSLNPCIAYCLAMIADPKPGQIVFDMCCGTGTIPIEVLRYDWCKKQWSTDKVIPIGIGGYEVYLYILSKKSDE
;
A
#
# COMPACT_ATOMS: atom_id res chain seq x y z
N MET A 1 1.77 0.87 -8.19
CA MET A 1 0.84 1.60 -9.07
C MET A 1 1.30 1.39 -10.48
N LEU A 2 0.37 1.13 -11.40
CA LEU A 2 0.62 1.21 -12.84
C LEU A 2 0.34 2.66 -13.26
N ILE A 3 1.32 3.32 -13.86
CA ILE A 3 1.26 4.75 -14.16
C ILE A 3 0.58 4.93 -15.52
N ALA A 4 -0.48 5.74 -15.57
CA ALA A 4 -1.17 6.11 -16.80
C ALA A 4 -0.69 7.46 -17.33
N SER A 5 -0.28 8.35 -16.44
CA SER A 5 0.27 9.66 -16.79
C SER A 5 1.16 10.21 -15.67
N GLU A 6 2.12 11.02 -16.08
CA GLU A 6 3.07 11.71 -15.22
C GLU A 6 3.11 13.17 -15.66
N ALA A 7 3.04 14.08 -14.69
CA ALA A 7 3.08 15.51 -14.98
C ALA A 7 3.83 16.27 -13.89
N VAL A 8 4.44 17.37 -14.29
CA VAL A 8 5.02 18.34 -13.37
C VAL A 8 4.00 19.45 -13.17
N ILE A 9 3.51 19.61 -11.95
CA ILE A 9 2.63 20.74 -11.58
C ILE A 9 3.53 21.96 -11.37
N PRO A 10 3.35 23.04 -12.15
CA PRO A 10 4.05 24.30 -11.94
C PRO A 10 3.75 24.88 -10.56
N ALA A 11 4.74 25.53 -9.93
CA ALA A 11 4.62 26.03 -8.57
C ALA A 11 3.51 27.08 -8.42
N GLU A 12 3.29 27.91 -9.44
CA GLU A 12 2.24 28.91 -9.51
C GLU A 12 0.84 28.30 -9.58
N ILE A 13 0.68 27.16 -10.26
CA ILE A 13 -0.58 26.42 -10.29
C ILE A 13 -0.81 25.76 -8.93
N PHE A 14 0.23 25.12 -8.38
CA PHE A 14 0.17 24.38 -7.12
C PHE A 14 -0.17 25.26 -5.89
N GLN A 15 0.03 26.58 -5.95
CA GLN A 15 -0.32 27.46 -4.83
C GLN A 15 -1.82 27.72 -4.73
N GLU A 16 -2.56 27.53 -5.82
CA GLU A 16 -3.96 27.87 -5.93
C GLU A 16 -4.86 26.64 -6.01
N ALA A 17 -6.02 26.72 -5.35
CA ALA A 17 -6.90 25.58 -5.15
C ALA A 17 -7.53 25.08 -6.47
N ASP A 18 -8.22 25.98 -7.17
CA ASP A 18 -8.96 25.65 -8.39
C ASP A 18 -8.03 25.33 -9.58
N PRO A 19 -6.96 26.11 -9.86
CA PRO A 19 -5.99 25.76 -10.91
C PRO A 19 -5.34 24.39 -10.70
N THR A 20 -4.99 24.03 -9.46
CA THR A 20 -4.43 22.71 -9.16
C THR A 20 -5.42 21.59 -9.49
N CYS A 21 -6.69 21.76 -9.12
CA CYS A 21 -7.72 20.75 -9.38
C CYS A 21 -7.99 20.61 -10.89
N GLN A 22 -8.07 21.72 -11.62
CA GLN A 22 -8.24 21.72 -13.07
C GLN A 22 -7.05 21.07 -13.79
N PHE A 23 -5.82 21.33 -13.33
CA PHE A 23 -4.63 20.68 -13.85
C PHE A 23 -4.69 19.17 -13.68
N ILE A 24 -5.06 18.70 -12.47
CA ILE A 24 -5.20 17.27 -12.18
C ILE A 24 -6.30 16.63 -13.02
N THR A 25 -7.44 17.30 -13.20
CA THR A 25 -8.53 16.85 -14.07
C THR A 25 -8.03 16.63 -15.49
N ARG A 26 -7.35 17.63 -16.07
CA ARG A 26 -6.81 17.54 -17.43
C ARG A 26 -5.81 16.38 -17.58
N VAL A 27 -4.86 16.25 -16.65
CA VAL A 27 -3.88 15.16 -16.67
C VAL A 27 -4.57 13.79 -16.56
N THR A 28 -5.67 13.70 -15.81
CA THR A 28 -6.44 12.46 -15.66
C THR A 28 -7.21 12.13 -16.94
N GLU A 29 -7.79 13.11 -17.63
CA GLU A 29 -8.53 12.92 -18.89
C GLU A 29 -7.60 12.54 -20.06
N GLU A 30 -6.41 13.14 -20.11
CA GLU A 30 -5.41 12.93 -21.17
C GLU A 30 -4.53 11.68 -20.95
N ALA A 31 -4.67 10.99 -19.80
CA ALA A 31 -3.84 9.83 -19.46
C ALA A 31 -4.13 8.60 -20.36
N ASP A 32 -3.11 7.76 -20.57
CA ASP A 32 -3.22 6.57 -21.42
C ASP A 32 -3.82 5.37 -20.68
N TRP A 33 -5.12 5.46 -20.39
CA TRP A 33 -5.85 4.42 -19.69
C TRP A 33 -6.01 3.13 -20.49
N LYS A 34 -5.94 3.21 -21.83
CA LYS A 34 -6.18 2.07 -22.73
C LYS A 34 -5.08 1.02 -22.65
N GLU A 35 -3.85 1.45 -22.36
CA GLU A 35 -2.74 0.52 -22.13
C GLU A 35 -2.94 -0.29 -20.84
N LEU A 36 -3.57 0.31 -19.82
CA LEU A 36 -3.70 -0.28 -18.48
C LEU A 36 -5.01 -1.04 -18.25
N ILE A 37 -6.08 -0.66 -18.94
CA ILE A 37 -7.43 -1.19 -18.73
C ILE A 37 -7.86 -1.96 -19.97
N GLN A 38 -7.95 -3.29 -19.82
CA GLN A 38 -8.57 -4.15 -20.82
C GLN A 38 -10.03 -4.39 -20.40
N GLU A 39 -10.96 -3.71 -21.07
CA GLU A 39 -12.38 -3.88 -20.79
C GLU A 39 -12.87 -5.28 -21.21
N SER A 40 -13.49 -6.00 -20.28
CA SER A 40 -14.24 -7.23 -20.57
C SER A 40 -15.69 -6.90 -20.92
N THR A 41 -16.26 -7.63 -21.88
CA THR A 41 -17.66 -7.49 -22.29
C THR A 41 -18.65 -8.12 -21.31
N GLU A 42 -18.20 -8.89 -20.32
CA GLU A 42 -19.07 -9.66 -19.43
C GLU A 42 -19.71 -8.83 -18.31
N ARG A 43 -19.03 -7.78 -17.84
CA ARG A 43 -19.51 -6.94 -16.74
C ARG A 43 -18.91 -5.54 -16.80
N ILE A 44 -19.77 -4.54 -16.58
CA ILE A 44 -19.37 -3.14 -16.42
C ILE A 44 -18.60 -3.00 -15.10
N PRO A 45 -17.32 -2.58 -15.12
CA PRO A 45 -16.53 -2.39 -13.92
C PRO A 45 -17.01 -1.22 -13.06
N THR A 46 -16.64 -1.27 -11.79
CA THR A 46 -16.82 -0.19 -10.82
C THR A 46 -15.47 0.33 -10.35
N PHE A 47 -15.41 1.61 -9.99
CA PHE A 47 -14.16 2.23 -9.57
C PHE A 47 -14.30 3.13 -8.35
N ARG A 48 -13.15 3.45 -7.76
CA ARG A 48 -12.97 4.48 -6.74
C ARG A 48 -11.78 5.34 -7.11
N ALA A 49 -11.86 6.64 -6.83
CA ALA A 49 -10.72 7.54 -6.87
C ALA A 49 -10.11 7.73 -5.47
N THR A 50 -8.78 7.77 -5.40
CA THR A 50 -8.01 7.99 -4.17
C THR A 50 -6.87 8.96 -4.46
N PHE A 51 -6.74 10.01 -3.64
CA PHE A 51 -5.62 10.94 -3.72
C PHE A 51 -4.70 10.84 -2.50
N ARG A 52 -3.38 10.75 -2.73
CA ARG A 52 -2.36 10.74 -1.67
C ARG A 52 -1.46 11.96 -1.79
N LYS A 53 -1.43 12.79 -0.75
CA LYS A 53 -0.64 14.03 -0.72
C LYS A 53 0.87 13.85 -0.46
N GLY A 54 1.34 12.62 -0.24
CA GLY A 54 2.71 12.40 0.21
C GLY A 54 3.05 13.24 1.45
N SER A 55 4.24 13.85 1.47
CA SER A 55 4.71 14.78 2.50
C SER A 55 4.30 16.24 2.24
N ILE A 56 3.69 16.56 1.10
CA ILE A 56 3.44 17.93 0.66
C ILE A 56 2.03 18.37 1.08
N LYS A 57 1.96 19.50 1.78
CA LYS A 57 0.70 20.12 2.18
C LYS A 57 0.18 21.03 1.07
N HIS A 58 -1.14 21.05 0.92
CA HIS A 58 -1.86 21.91 -0.01
C HIS A 58 -3.18 22.36 0.62
N LYS A 59 -3.67 23.54 0.22
CA LYS A 59 -4.90 24.16 0.72
C LYS A 59 -6.13 23.25 0.55
N VAL A 60 -6.22 22.57 -0.59
CA VAL A 60 -7.37 21.69 -0.93
C VAL A 60 -7.26 20.34 -0.22
N PRO A 61 -8.27 19.88 0.52
CA PRO A 61 -8.31 18.55 1.14
C PRO A 61 -8.11 17.40 0.16
N SER A 62 -7.47 16.30 0.58
CA SER A 62 -7.19 15.16 -0.33
C SER A 62 -8.46 14.52 -0.89
N GLN A 63 -9.56 14.53 -0.13
CA GLN A 63 -10.84 13.95 -0.56
C GLN A 63 -11.46 14.76 -1.71
N GLU A 64 -11.30 16.08 -1.69
CA GLU A 64 -11.80 16.96 -2.74
C GLU A 64 -11.02 16.73 -4.04
N ILE A 65 -9.69 16.67 -3.96
CA ILE A 65 -8.84 16.33 -5.11
C ILE A 65 -9.19 14.94 -5.67
N ALA A 66 -9.42 13.95 -4.80
CA ALA A 66 -9.87 12.62 -5.22
C ALA A 66 -11.22 12.68 -5.95
N GLY A 67 -12.12 13.59 -5.56
CA GLY A 67 -13.36 13.87 -6.26
C GLY A 67 -13.13 14.37 -7.70
N TYR A 68 -12.22 15.32 -7.90
CA TYR A 68 -11.85 15.81 -9.24
C TYR A 68 -11.26 14.71 -10.13
N VAL A 69 -10.35 13.88 -9.58
CA VAL A 69 -9.80 12.71 -10.30
C VAL A 69 -10.92 11.73 -10.68
N GLY A 70 -11.84 11.45 -9.74
CA GLY A 70 -12.95 10.53 -9.99
C GLY A 70 -13.94 11.05 -11.04
N ALA A 71 -14.24 12.35 -11.03
CA ALA A 71 -15.08 12.98 -12.03
C ALA A 71 -14.42 12.96 -13.42
N ALA A 72 -13.14 13.33 -13.49
CA ALA A 72 -12.34 13.32 -14.73
C ALA A 72 -12.28 11.91 -15.35
N PHE A 73 -11.94 10.90 -14.54
CA PHE A 73 -11.93 9.50 -14.99
C PHE A 73 -13.33 9.01 -15.40
N GLY A 74 -14.37 9.44 -14.68
CA GLY A 74 -15.76 9.15 -15.02
C GLY A 74 -16.19 9.73 -16.37
N THR A 75 -15.62 10.85 -16.81
CA THR A 75 -15.84 11.38 -18.17
C THR A 75 -15.26 10.44 -19.22
N VAL A 76 -14.06 9.89 -18.97
CA VAL A 76 -13.38 8.96 -19.90
C VAL A 76 -14.13 7.62 -19.98
N TYR A 77 -14.55 7.08 -18.83
CA TYR A 77 -15.30 5.81 -18.73
C TYR A 77 -16.74 6.07 -18.24
N SER A 78 -17.52 6.77 -19.07
CA SER A 78 -18.88 7.24 -18.74
C SER A 78 -19.87 6.16 -18.31
N HIS A 79 -19.65 4.89 -18.68
CA HIS A 79 -20.48 3.76 -18.29
C HIS A 79 -20.10 3.14 -16.95
N TRP A 80 -18.92 3.44 -16.40
CA TRP A 80 -18.45 2.89 -15.13
C TRP A 80 -19.09 3.59 -13.93
N LYS A 81 -19.38 2.82 -12.87
CA LYS A 81 -20.01 3.36 -11.66
C LYS A 81 -18.99 3.55 -10.53
N VAL A 82 -19.09 4.68 -9.85
CA VAL A 82 -18.31 4.94 -8.63
C VAL A 82 -18.84 4.09 -7.48
N LYS A 83 -17.93 3.42 -6.75
CA LYS A 83 -18.25 2.61 -5.58
C LYS A 83 -17.15 2.74 -4.52
N MET A 84 -17.51 3.09 -3.29
CA MET A 84 -16.51 3.33 -2.23
C MET A 84 -15.92 2.05 -1.62
N THR A 85 -16.64 0.92 -1.71
CA THR A 85 -16.27 -0.38 -1.13
C THR A 85 -16.59 -1.51 -2.10
N GLY A 86 -15.70 -2.50 -2.24
CA GLY A 86 -15.90 -3.61 -3.19
C GLY A 86 -15.97 -3.13 -4.64
N PHE A 87 -15.12 -2.15 -4.97
CA PHE A 87 -14.85 -1.67 -6.33
C PHE A 87 -13.91 -2.62 -7.05
N ASP A 88 -13.91 -2.56 -8.38
CA ASP A 88 -13.05 -3.39 -9.23
C ASP A 88 -11.69 -2.70 -9.47
N TYR A 89 -11.70 -1.37 -9.64
CA TYR A 89 -10.49 -0.57 -9.86
C TYR A 89 -10.33 0.58 -8.85
N GLU A 90 -9.11 0.80 -8.35
CA GLU A 90 -8.76 2.01 -7.61
C GLU A 90 -7.89 2.91 -8.49
N ILE A 91 -8.48 4.01 -8.94
CA ILE A 91 -7.78 5.09 -9.63
C ILE A 91 -7.09 5.90 -8.56
N MET A 92 -5.77 5.92 -8.59
CA MET A 92 -4.97 6.59 -7.59
C MET A 92 -4.16 7.70 -8.23
N SER A 93 -4.08 8.82 -7.52
CA SER A 93 -3.15 9.90 -7.85
C SER A 93 -2.32 10.21 -6.63
N VAL A 94 -1.03 10.47 -6.84
CA VAL A 94 -0.10 10.84 -5.79
C VAL A 94 0.74 12.00 -6.28
N TRP A 95 0.97 12.97 -5.41
CA TRP A 95 2.01 13.96 -5.64
C TRP A 95 3.17 13.81 -4.67
N PHE A 96 4.36 14.20 -5.10
CA PHE A 96 5.55 14.26 -4.27
C PHE A 96 6.59 15.19 -4.90
N GLN A 97 7.63 15.50 -4.13
CA GLN A 97 8.82 16.21 -4.57
C GLN A 97 9.96 15.21 -4.53
N SER A 98 10.85 15.29 -5.51
CA SER A 98 12.05 14.47 -5.59
C SER A 98 13.23 15.34 -5.97
N SER A 99 14.35 15.10 -5.31
CA SER A 99 15.65 15.69 -5.66
C SER A 99 16.47 14.78 -6.56
N ASP A 100 15.90 13.67 -7.05
CA ASP A 100 16.60 12.72 -7.93
C ASP A 100 16.82 13.34 -9.33
N PRO A 101 18.08 13.60 -9.73
CA PRO A 101 18.40 14.21 -11.02
C PRO A 101 17.95 13.39 -12.23
N GLN A 102 17.90 12.05 -12.11
CA GLN A 102 17.46 11.19 -13.21
C GLN A 102 15.95 11.33 -13.44
N LEU A 103 15.18 11.40 -12.35
CA LEU A 103 13.74 11.61 -12.42
C LEU A 103 13.40 13.01 -12.96
N LEU A 104 14.11 14.03 -12.47
CA LEU A 104 13.89 15.42 -12.88
C LEU A 104 14.21 15.64 -14.37
N SER A 105 15.31 15.07 -14.87
CA SER A 105 15.66 15.17 -16.29
C SER A 105 14.65 14.46 -17.20
N ARG A 106 14.17 13.27 -16.81
CA ARG A 106 13.13 12.55 -17.55
C ARG A 106 11.80 13.31 -17.63
N LEU A 107 11.47 14.06 -16.59
CA LEU A 107 10.22 14.84 -16.51
C LEU A 107 10.39 16.30 -16.97
N SER A 108 11.57 16.66 -17.50
CA SER A 108 11.91 18.05 -17.89
C SER A 108 11.63 19.07 -16.76
N ALA A 109 11.82 18.65 -15.51
CA ALA A 109 11.68 19.49 -14.34
C ALA A 109 13.05 20.09 -14.00
N GLU A 110 13.26 21.36 -14.33
CA GLU A 110 14.56 22.03 -14.13
C GLU A 110 14.80 22.44 -12.66
N ASP A 111 13.73 22.65 -11.89
CA ASP A 111 13.77 23.08 -10.49
C ASP A 111 13.37 21.98 -9.50
N SER A 112 14.06 21.93 -8.35
CA SER A 112 13.80 21.00 -7.25
C SER A 112 12.51 21.30 -6.46
N ASN A 113 11.89 22.47 -6.68
CA ASN A 113 10.62 22.84 -6.06
C ASN A 113 9.39 22.31 -6.81
N ASN A 114 9.58 21.72 -7.98
CA ASN A 114 8.51 21.20 -8.81
C ASN A 114 7.78 20.03 -8.14
N VAL A 115 6.45 20.04 -8.23
CA VAL A 115 5.61 18.98 -7.67
C VAL A 115 5.31 17.98 -8.77
N ILE A 116 5.75 16.73 -8.60
CA ILE A 116 5.50 15.65 -9.54
C ILE A 116 4.15 15.02 -9.19
N LEU A 117 3.26 14.92 -10.17
CA LEU A 117 1.99 14.22 -10.10
C LEU A 117 2.08 12.92 -10.89
N LEU A 118 1.72 11.82 -10.23
CA LEU A 118 1.48 10.54 -10.89
C LEU A 118 -0.01 10.22 -10.82
N VAL A 119 -0.57 9.79 -11.94
CA VAL A 119 -1.96 9.32 -12.06
C VAL A 119 -1.92 7.91 -12.63
N GLY A 120 -2.69 7.00 -12.05
CA GLY A 120 -2.71 5.62 -12.54
C GLY A 120 -3.58 4.67 -11.73
N LEU A 121 -3.38 3.38 -11.97
CA LEU A 121 -4.09 2.31 -11.26
C LEU A 121 -3.31 1.86 -10.03
N ASN A 122 -3.98 1.81 -8.90
CA ASN A 122 -3.43 1.10 -7.77
C ASN A 122 -3.55 -0.41 -8.02
N ILE A 123 -2.44 -1.12 -7.82
CA ILE A 123 -2.45 -2.58 -7.78
C ILE A 123 -2.84 -2.92 -6.34
N PRO A 124 -4.00 -3.54 -6.08
CA PRO A 124 -4.42 -3.88 -4.74
C PRO A 124 -3.51 -4.98 -4.19
N ILE A 125 -2.44 -4.58 -3.53
CA ILE A 125 -1.67 -5.47 -2.68
C ILE A 125 -2.46 -5.58 -1.38
N GLN A 126 -2.93 -6.78 -1.04
CA GLN A 126 -3.60 -7.01 0.23
C GLN A 126 -2.76 -6.45 1.37
N ASP A 127 -3.40 -5.74 2.31
CA ASP A 127 -2.69 -5.10 3.41
C ASP A 127 -1.93 -6.15 4.24
N GLN A 128 -0.61 -6.16 4.07
CA GLN A 128 0.28 -7.11 4.73
C GLN A 128 0.48 -6.79 6.21
N LYS A 129 -0.06 -5.66 6.72
CA LYS A 129 0.01 -5.29 8.14
C LYS A 129 -0.75 -6.27 9.04
N HIS A 130 -1.70 -7.00 8.47
CA HIS A 130 -2.58 -7.92 9.19
C HIS A 130 -2.28 -9.39 8.90
N ARG A 131 -1.23 -9.69 8.11
CA ARG A 131 -0.91 -11.08 7.80
C ARG A 131 -0.56 -11.85 9.06
N ASN A 132 -0.88 -13.14 9.07
CA ASN A 132 -0.44 -14.13 10.06
C ASN A 132 -0.85 -13.87 11.52
N ARG A 133 -1.73 -12.91 11.81
CA ARG A 133 -2.16 -12.56 13.17
C ARG A 133 -3.67 -12.45 13.25
N VAL A 134 -4.22 -12.96 14.35
CA VAL A 134 -5.65 -12.90 14.66
C VAL A 134 -5.96 -11.72 15.59
N PHE A 135 -4.98 -11.30 16.39
CA PHE A 135 -5.11 -10.21 17.38
C PHE A 135 -4.09 -9.08 17.14
N PHE A 136 -4.53 -7.84 17.40
CA PHE A 136 -3.76 -6.62 17.23
C PHE A 136 -3.81 -5.80 18.52
N GLY A 137 -2.65 -5.57 19.13
CA GLY A 137 -2.49 -4.66 20.25
C GLY A 137 -2.16 -3.24 19.78
N PRO A 138 -2.34 -2.22 20.64
CA PRO A 138 -2.05 -0.82 20.31
C PRO A 138 -0.58 -0.57 19.94
N THR A 139 0.33 -1.44 20.38
CA THR A 139 1.78 -1.35 20.14
C THR A 139 2.32 -2.53 19.33
N SER A 140 1.45 -3.30 18.65
CA SER A 140 1.88 -4.43 17.83
C SER A 140 2.77 -3.99 16.67
N LEU A 141 3.95 -4.60 16.57
CA LEU A 141 4.89 -4.35 15.47
C LEU A 141 4.26 -4.66 14.10
N ASN A 142 4.57 -3.89 13.07
CA ASN A 142 4.14 -4.20 11.70
C ASN A 142 4.83 -5.51 11.22
N PRO A 143 4.10 -6.53 10.73
CA PRO A 143 4.68 -7.80 10.26
C PRO A 143 5.72 -7.61 9.16
N CYS A 144 5.57 -6.61 8.29
CA CYS A 144 6.60 -6.31 7.29
C CYS A 144 7.94 -5.95 7.94
N ILE A 145 7.91 -5.14 9.01
CA ILE A 145 9.12 -4.78 9.76
C ILE A 145 9.66 -6.00 10.52
N ALA A 146 8.79 -6.77 11.18
CA ALA A 146 9.17 -7.98 11.88
C ALA A 146 9.87 -9.00 10.96
N TYR A 147 9.36 -9.16 9.73
CA TYR A 147 10.00 -9.98 8.70
C TYR A 147 11.37 -9.44 8.30
N CYS A 148 11.52 -8.13 8.09
CA CYS A 148 12.83 -7.54 7.83
C CYS A 148 13.81 -7.77 8.99
N LEU A 149 13.36 -7.66 10.25
CA LEU A 149 14.18 -7.98 11.42
C LEU A 149 14.60 -9.45 11.44
N ALA A 150 13.68 -10.36 11.15
CA ALA A 150 13.99 -11.78 11.03
C ALA A 150 15.01 -12.04 9.91
N MET A 151 14.85 -11.41 8.73
CA MET A 151 15.80 -11.49 7.62
C MET A 151 17.19 -11.01 8.00
N ILE A 152 17.29 -9.88 8.71
CA ILE A 152 18.58 -9.33 9.17
C ILE A 152 19.22 -10.25 10.22
N ALA A 153 18.42 -10.82 11.12
CA ALA A 153 18.89 -11.76 12.13
C ALA A 153 19.33 -13.12 11.53
N ASP A 154 18.76 -13.50 10.39
CA ASP A 154 19.06 -14.71 9.63
C ASP A 154 19.19 -15.99 10.49
N PRO A 155 18.14 -16.32 11.28
CA PRO A 155 18.20 -17.41 12.24
C PRO A 155 18.42 -18.75 11.54
N LYS A 156 19.32 -19.56 12.12
CA LYS A 156 19.73 -20.87 11.59
C LYS A 156 19.12 -22.02 12.39
N PRO A 157 18.95 -23.21 11.77
CA PRO A 157 18.56 -24.42 12.50
C PRO A 157 19.46 -24.67 13.72
N GLY A 158 18.83 -24.99 14.85
CA GLY A 158 19.52 -25.23 16.13
C GLY A 158 19.76 -23.97 16.98
N GLN A 159 19.51 -22.77 16.45
CA GLN A 159 19.58 -21.53 17.24
C GLN A 159 18.25 -21.26 17.95
N ILE A 160 18.34 -20.66 19.14
CA ILE A 160 17.17 -20.22 19.91
C ILE A 160 16.86 -18.78 19.53
N VAL A 161 15.66 -18.55 19.00
CA VAL A 161 15.12 -17.21 18.77
C VAL A 161 14.26 -16.82 19.96
N PHE A 162 14.67 -15.77 20.67
CA PHE A 162 13.98 -15.30 21.86
C PHE A 162 13.69 -13.80 21.75
N ASP A 163 12.42 -13.45 21.83
CA ASP A 163 11.94 -12.07 21.85
C ASP A 163 11.36 -11.79 23.24
N MET A 164 12.15 -11.10 24.07
CA MET A 164 11.83 -10.78 25.46
C MET A 164 10.60 -9.87 25.62
N CYS A 165 10.27 -9.10 24.59
CA CYS A 165 9.20 -8.11 24.60
C CYS A 165 8.21 -8.38 23.47
N CYS A 166 7.90 -9.65 23.24
CA CYS A 166 7.22 -10.10 22.03
C CYS A 166 5.81 -9.55 21.84
N GLY A 167 5.15 -9.07 22.90
CA GLY A 167 3.80 -8.52 22.85
C GLY A 167 2.84 -9.52 22.20
N THR A 168 2.30 -9.17 21.03
CA THR A 168 1.44 -10.05 20.23
C THR A 168 2.20 -11.08 19.38
N GLY A 169 3.49 -11.31 19.66
CA GLY A 169 4.30 -12.37 19.04
C GLY A 169 4.75 -12.12 17.60
N THR A 170 4.74 -10.87 17.11
CA THR A 170 4.91 -10.60 15.67
C THR A 170 6.24 -11.10 15.11
N ILE A 171 7.37 -10.90 15.82
CA ILE A 171 8.69 -11.38 15.37
C ILE A 171 8.77 -12.91 15.38
N PRO A 172 8.45 -13.62 16.49
CA PRO A 172 8.40 -15.08 16.49
C PRO A 172 7.51 -15.68 15.39
N ILE A 173 6.32 -15.10 15.16
CA ILE A 173 5.38 -15.57 14.14
C ILE A 173 6.00 -15.47 12.73
N GLU A 174 6.71 -14.39 12.42
CA GLU A 174 7.38 -14.25 11.11
C GLU A 174 8.58 -15.21 10.99
N VAL A 175 9.31 -15.51 12.07
CA VAL A 175 10.40 -16.51 12.07
C VAL A 175 9.89 -17.93 11.81
N LEU A 176 8.72 -18.30 12.34
CA LEU A 176 8.09 -19.59 12.03
C LEU A 176 7.79 -19.78 10.54
N ARG A 177 7.84 -18.71 9.75
CA ARG A 177 7.61 -18.78 8.30
C ARG A 177 8.85 -19.13 7.48
N TYR A 178 10.04 -19.18 8.09
CA TYR A 178 11.24 -19.67 7.42
C TYR A 178 11.04 -21.10 6.92
N ASP A 179 11.57 -21.42 5.74
CA ASP A 179 11.38 -22.74 5.14
C ASP A 179 11.92 -23.86 6.02
N TRP A 180 13.06 -23.64 6.67
CA TRP A 180 13.62 -24.62 7.60
C TRP A 180 12.73 -24.78 8.84
N CYS A 181 12.16 -23.71 9.39
CA CYS A 181 11.20 -23.77 10.50
C CYS A 181 9.96 -24.59 10.10
N LYS A 182 9.36 -24.30 8.93
CA LYS A 182 8.19 -25.01 8.42
C LYS A 182 8.47 -26.49 8.11
N LYS A 183 9.70 -26.81 7.69
CA LYS A 183 10.13 -28.19 7.42
C LYS A 183 10.36 -28.97 8.72
N GLN A 184 10.89 -28.31 9.74
CA GLN A 184 11.22 -28.96 11.01
C GLN A 184 10.06 -29.01 12.00
N TRP A 185 9.14 -28.04 11.95
CA TRP A 185 8.12 -27.86 12.97
C TRP A 185 6.71 -27.82 12.35
N SER A 186 5.77 -28.54 12.95
CA SER A 186 4.33 -28.34 12.76
C SER A 186 3.79 -27.47 13.88
N THR A 187 2.87 -26.56 13.57
CA THR A 187 2.06 -25.90 14.60
C THR A 187 0.88 -26.81 14.92
N ASP A 188 0.95 -27.52 16.04
CA ASP A 188 -0.08 -28.51 16.38
C ASP A 188 -1.28 -27.85 17.06
N LYS A 189 -1.00 -26.84 17.88
CA LYS A 189 -2.03 -26.15 18.63
C LYS A 189 -1.66 -24.70 18.86
N VAL A 190 -2.65 -23.83 18.70
CA VAL A 190 -2.59 -22.44 19.12
C VAL A 190 -3.60 -22.28 20.26
N ILE A 191 -3.13 -21.99 21.46
CA ILE A 191 -3.96 -21.87 22.66
C ILE A 191 -4.09 -20.39 23.03
N PRO A 192 -5.30 -19.80 23.03
CA PRO A 192 -5.51 -18.50 23.61
C PRO A 192 -5.41 -18.60 25.15
N ILE A 193 -4.62 -17.73 25.76
CA ILE A 193 -4.48 -17.57 27.21
C ILE A 193 -4.68 -16.10 27.58
N GLY A 194 -5.31 -15.85 28.72
CA GLY A 194 -5.49 -14.50 29.24
C GLY A 194 -4.31 -14.06 30.10
N ILE A 195 -3.64 -12.96 29.74
CA ILE A 195 -2.60 -12.35 30.58
C ILE A 195 -2.94 -10.87 30.76
N GLY A 196 -3.19 -10.45 32.00
CA GLY A 196 -3.46 -9.04 32.32
C GLY A 196 -4.68 -8.44 31.62
N GLY A 197 -5.70 -9.25 31.29
CA GLY A 197 -6.89 -8.81 30.56
C GLY A 197 -6.77 -8.85 29.03
N TYR A 198 -5.64 -9.31 28.48
CA TYR A 198 -5.41 -9.47 27.05
C TYR A 198 -5.42 -10.94 26.65
N GLU A 199 -6.02 -11.24 25.49
CA GLU A 199 -5.93 -12.55 24.86
C GLU A 199 -4.59 -12.66 24.12
N VAL A 200 -3.71 -13.53 24.60
CA VAL A 200 -2.42 -13.84 23.98
C VAL A 200 -2.42 -15.31 23.54
N TYR A 201 -1.56 -15.68 22.60
CA TYR A 201 -1.60 -17.00 21.97
C TYR A 201 -0.30 -17.76 22.23
N LEU A 202 -0.42 -18.94 22.84
CA LEU A 202 0.66 -19.90 22.98
C LEU A 202 0.67 -20.84 21.77
N TYR A 203 1.78 -20.86 21.04
CA TYR A 203 1.99 -21.76 19.91
C TYR A 203 2.73 -23.00 20.41
N ILE A 204 2.07 -24.16 20.31
CA ILE A 204 2.69 -25.46 20.56
C ILE A 204 3.18 -26.00 19.23
N LEU A 205 4.47 -26.28 19.17
CA LEU A 205 5.14 -26.79 17.98
C LEU A 205 5.66 -28.21 18.26
N SER A 206 5.39 -29.14 17.36
CA SER A 206 6.02 -30.46 17.36
C SER A 206 7.08 -30.51 16.28
N LYS A 207 8.20 -31.15 16.59
CA LYS A 207 9.19 -31.47 15.58
C LYS A 207 8.57 -32.50 14.64
N LYS A 208 8.52 -32.22 13.34
CA LYS A 208 8.15 -33.21 12.33
C LYS A 208 9.18 -34.33 12.37
N SER A 209 8.70 -35.57 12.37
CA SER A 209 9.55 -36.75 12.26
C SER A 209 10.31 -36.69 10.94
N ASP A 210 11.62 -36.93 10.99
CA ASP A 210 12.45 -37.10 9.81
C ASP A 210 11.98 -38.41 9.13
N GLU A 211 11.27 -38.32 8.00
CA GLU A 211 11.05 -39.46 7.08
C GLU A 211 12.33 -39.81 6.32
#